data_AF-A0A3N5VM46-F1
#
_entry.id   AF-A0A3N5VM46-F1
#
_cell.length_a   1.000
_cell.length_b   1.000
_cell.length_c   1.000
_cell.angle_alpha   90.00
_cell.angle_beta   90.00
_cell.angle_gamma   90.00
#
_symmetry.space_group_name_H-M   'P 1'
#
loop_
_entity.id
_entity.type
_entity.pdbx_description
1 polymer ?
#
loop_
_entity_poly.entity_id
_entity_poly.type
_entity_poly.pdbx_seq_one_letter_code
_entity_poly.pdbx_strand_id
1 'polypeptide(L)'
;MRCPYCQTQLQANAPDCPACRLSFPRTCALLGAVPRLAEEVADTTGSLRTSDHARIKRRLAAMRRRFPQLVPQVVMHGFPAEHPFSMHVFWLFNAADFAGTSHRGRDNHALLLAIDPDRREAAIMPGYGLESFLTDEARARLLELAAPAWQDRRWADGILSVLDGIEPMLEFIAVPADDATQGEF
;
A
#
# COMPACT_ATOMS: atom_id res chain seq x y z
N MET A 1 12.90 1.61 6.83
CA MET A 1 12.27 0.54 6.03
C MET A 1 13.08 -0.75 6.12
N ARG A 2 12.43 -1.91 5.94
CA ARG A 2 13.08 -3.23 5.89
C ARG A 2 13.25 -3.69 4.44
N CYS A 3 14.27 -4.51 4.18
CA CYS A 3 14.47 -5.16 2.89
C CYS A 3 13.27 -6.05 2.56
N PRO A 4 12.64 -5.90 1.39
CA PRO A 4 11.42 -6.65 1.06
C PRO A 4 11.70 -8.13 0.75
N TYR A 5 12.97 -8.55 0.67
CA TYR A 5 13.35 -9.95 0.53
C TYR A 5 13.79 -10.56 1.87
N CYS A 6 14.87 -10.06 2.48
CA CYS A 6 15.47 -10.66 3.68
C CYS A 6 15.14 -9.96 5.00
N GLN A 7 14.28 -8.94 4.99
CA GLN A 7 13.82 -8.19 6.17
C GLN A 7 14.90 -7.44 6.98
N THR A 8 16.15 -7.42 6.51
CA THR A 8 17.24 -6.60 7.08
C THR A 8 16.87 -5.12 7.07
N GLN A 9 17.11 -4.42 8.19
CA GLN A 9 16.90 -2.98 8.27
C GLN A 9 17.78 -2.24 7.26
N LEU A 10 17.19 -1.36 6.46
CA LEU A 10 17.90 -0.57 5.47
C LEU A 10 18.21 0.85 5.99
N GLN A 11 19.35 1.39 5.56
CA GLN A 11 19.63 2.82 5.66
C GLN A 11 18.80 3.57 4.61
N ALA A 12 18.39 4.80 4.89
CA ALA A 12 17.44 5.56 4.08
C ALA A 12 17.83 5.72 2.59
N ASN A 13 19.12 5.66 2.27
CA ASN A 13 19.65 5.85 0.91
C ASN A 13 20.51 4.67 0.41
N ALA A 14 20.36 3.49 1.01
CA ALA A 14 21.11 2.32 0.55
C ALA A 14 20.63 1.90 -0.86
N PRO A 15 21.52 1.83 -1.88
CA PRO A 15 21.12 1.45 -3.25
C PRO A 15 20.77 -0.03 -3.38
N ASP A 16 21.31 -0.86 -2.48
CA ASP A 16 21.05 -2.29 -2.35
C ASP A 16 21.02 -2.70 -0.88
N CYS A 17 20.37 -3.83 -0.59
CA CYS A 17 20.38 -4.40 0.75
C CYS A 17 21.80 -4.92 1.09
N PRO A 18 22.40 -4.50 2.23
CA PRO A 18 23.77 -4.92 2.58
C PRO A 18 23.89 -6.43 2.87
N ALA A 19 22.79 -7.10 3.22
CA ALA A 19 22.78 -8.52 3.56
C ALA A 19 22.56 -9.43 2.33
N CYS A 20 21.60 -9.11 1.46
CA CYS A 20 21.21 -9.98 0.34
C CYS A 20 21.47 -9.38 -1.04
N ARG A 21 22.01 -8.15 -1.13
CA ARG A 21 22.29 -7.43 -2.39
C ARG A 21 21.07 -7.21 -3.28
N LEU A 22 19.86 -7.26 -2.71
CA LEU A 22 18.65 -6.92 -3.43
C LEU A 22 18.63 -5.41 -3.73
N SER A 23 18.46 -5.08 -5.00
CA SER A 23 18.23 -3.72 -5.50
C SER A 23 16.93 -3.68 -6.31
N PHE A 24 16.33 -2.51 -6.53
CA PHE A 24 15.12 -2.41 -7.34
C PHE A 24 15.30 -2.96 -8.77
N PRO A 25 16.38 -2.66 -9.51
CA PRO A 25 16.64 -3.30 -10.81
C PRO A 25 16.71 -4.83 -10.74
N ARG A 26 17.32 -5.39 -9.69
CA ARG A 26 17.39 -6.85 -9.48
C ARG A 26 16.00 -7.43 -9.21
N THR A 27 15.18 -6.73 -8.43
CA THR A 27 13.78 -7.13 -8.19
C THR A 27 12.98 -7.15 -9.50
N CYS A 28 13.10 -6.12 -10.35
CA CYS A 28 12.45 -6.11 -11.66
C CYS A 28 12.91 -7.25 -12.57
N ALA A 29 14.21 -7.58 -12.58
CA ALA A 29 14.73 -8.68 -13.36
C ALA A 29 14.20 -10.05 -12.89
N LEU A 30 13.94 -10.22 -11.59
CA LEU A 30 13.42 -11.46 -11.02
C LEU A 30 11.91 -11.60 -11.21
N LEU A 31 11.14 -10.51 -11.07
CA LEU A 31 9.68 -10.55 -11.10
C LEU A 31 9.07 -10.23 -12.47
N GLY A 32 9.87 -9.69 -13.39
CA GLY A 32 9.45 -9.43 -14.76
C GLY A 32 8.52 -8.24 -14.89
N ALA A 33 7.58 -8.35 -15.84
CA ALA A 33 6.68 -7.28 -16.22
C ALA A 33 5.49 -7.16 -15.25
N VAL A 34 5.07 -5.93 -14.98
CA VAL A 34 3.89 -5.65 -14.16
C VAL A 34 2.63 -6.19 -14.86
N PRO A 35 1.74 -6.91 -14.16
CA PRO A 35 0.48 -7.35 -14.74
C PRO A 35 -0.38 -6.14 -15.15
N ARG A 36 -1.29 -6.33 -16.11
CA ARG A 36 -2.25 -5.28 -16.45
C ARG A 36 -3.23 -5.11 -15.29
N LEU A 37 -3.17 -3.97 -14.62
CA LEU A 37 -4.04 -3.63 -13.51
C LEU A 37 -5.11 -2.62 -13.94
N ALA A 38 -6.33 -2.82 -13.48
CA ALA A 38 -7.35 -1.79 -13.55
C ALA A 38 -7.07 -0.70 -12.51
N GLU A 39 -7.41 0.54 -12.85
CA GLU A 39 -7.31 1.67 -11.92
C GLU A 39 -8.21 1.47 -10.70
N GLU A 40 -7.73 1.93 -9.54
CA GLU A 40 -8.36 1.91 -8.22
C GLU A 40 -8.57 0.51 -7.63
N VAL A 41 -9.12 -0.43 -8.39
CA VAL A 41 -9.45 -1.79 -7.96
C VAL A 41 -9.14 -2.75 -9.09
N ALA A 42 -8.01 -3.44 -8.98
CA ALA A 42 -7.62 -4.52 -9.86
C ALA A 42 -7.85 -5.86 -9.16
N ASP A 43 -8.67 -6.73 -9.74
CA ASP A 43 -8.85 -8.11 -9.28
C ASP A 43 -8.60 -9.07 -10.44
N THR A 44 -7.43 -9.70 -10.45
CA THR A 44 -7.11 -10.73 -11.43
C THR A 44 -7.51 -12.12 -10.98
N THR A 45 -8.03 -12.26 -9.76
CA THR A 45 -8.38 -13.54 -9.13
C THR A 45 -9.86 -13.89 -9.33
N GLY A 46 -10.68 -12.90 -9.68
CA GLY A 46 -12.14 -13.06 -9.78
C GLY A 46 -12.81 -13.27 -8.42
N SER A 47 -12.16 -12.82 -7.34
CA SER A 47 -12.65 -12.94 -5.98
C SER A 47 -13.72 -11.91 -5.61
N LEU A 48 -13.77 -10.78 -6.33
CA LEU A 48 -14.72 -9.70 -6.12
C LEU A 48 -15.90 -9.80 -7.09
N ARG A 49 -17.11 -9.66 -6.56
CA ARG A 49 -18.32 -9.53 -7.37
C ARG A 49 -18.44 -8.11 -7.92
N THR A 50 -19.29 -7.91 -8.92
CA THR A 50 -19.61 -6.57 -9.44
C THR A 50 -20.09 -5.61 -8.35
N SER A 51 -20.89 -6.11 -7.39
CA SER A 51 -21.34 -5.33 -6.23
C SER A 51 -20.19 -4.92 -5.31
N ASP A 52 -19.18 -5.77 -5.17
CA ASP A 52 -18.01 -5.50 -4.33
C ASP A 52 -17.14 -4.41 -4.93
N HIS A 53 -16.86 -4.50 -6.24
CA HIS A 53 -16.20 -3.43 -6.99
C HIS A 53 -16.93 -2.09 -6.80
N ALA A 54 -18.26 -2.08 -6.92
CA ALA A 54 -19.04 -0.86 -6.75
C ALA A 54 -19.00 -0.30 -5.32
N ARG A 55 -18.94 -1.16 -4.29
CA ARG A 55 -18.78 -0.73 -2.88
C ARG A 55 -17.40 -0.13 -2.65
N ILE A 56 -16.34 -0.83 -3.06
CA ILE A 56 -14.96 -0.38 -2.87
C ILE A 56 -14.71 0.92 -3.62
N LYS A 57 -15.07 1.00 -4.91
CA LYS A 57 -14.87 2.23 -5.71
C LYS A 57 -15.61 3.44 -5.14
N ARG A 58 -16.83 3.25 -4.63
CA ARG A 58 -17.58 4.32 -3.96
C ARG A 58 -16.85 4.80 -2.71
N ARG A 59 -16.28 3.89 -1.93
CA ARG A 59 -15.50 4.22 -0.75
C ARG A 59 -14.21 4.97 -1.10
N LEU A 60 -13.45 4.48 -2.09
CA LEU A 60 -12.26 5.17 -2.60
C LEU A 60 -12.58 6.56 -3.14
N ALA A 61 -13.69 6.72 -3.86
CA ALA A 61 -14.16 8.03 -4.31
C ALA A 61 -14.50 8.97 -3.14
N ALA A 62 -15.09 8.47 -2.06
CA ALA A 62 -15.32 9.26 -0.86
C ALA A 62 -14.00 9.70 -0.19
N MET A 63 -13.02 8.79 -0.07
CA MET A 63 -11.69 9.12 0.46
C MET A 63 -11.03 10.23 -0.36
N ARG A 64 -11.03 10.12 -1.69
CA ARG A 64 -10.41 11.15 -2.55
C ARG A 64 -11.10 12.51 -2.50
N ARG A 65 -12.42 12.54 -2.28
CA ARG A 65 -13.12 13.82 -2.06
C ARG A 65 -12.62 14.51 -0.79
N ARG A 66 -12.24 13.73 0.22
CA ARG A 66 -11.70 14.21 1.49
C ARG A 66 -10.20 14.48 1.44
N PHE A 67 -9.46 13.68 0.69
CA PHE A 67 -8.00 13.76 0.49
C PHE A 67 -7.68 13.75 -1.00
N PRO A 68 -7.77 14.88 -1.71
CA PRO A 68 -7.60 14.93 -3.16
C PRO A 68 -6.22 14.47 -3.66
N GLN A 69 -5.19 14.56 -2.82
CA GLN A 69 -3.85 14.08 -3.15
C GLN A 69 -3.69 12.56 -3.04
N LEU A 70 -4.60 11.86 -2.35
CA LEU A 70 -4.48 10.42 -2.12
C LEU A 70 -4.73 9.64 -3.43
N VAL A 71 -3.81 8.72 -3.75
CA VAL A 71 -3.92 7.83 -4.90
C VAL A 71 -4.05 6.38 -4.41
N PRO A 72 -5.26 5.95 -3.99
CA PRO A 72 -5.44 4.61 -3.45
C PRO A 72 -5.62 3.58 -4.57
N GLN A 73 -4.94 2.44 -4.41
CA GLN A 73 -5.03 1.29 -5.29
C GLN A 73 -5.24 0.02 -4.45
N VAL A 74 -6.27 -0.74 -4.79
CA VAL A 74 -6.52 -2.10 -4.30
C VAL A 74 -6.11 -3.08 -5.40
N VAL A 75 -5.29 -4.07 -5.05
CA VAL A 75 -4.88 -5.14 -5.95
C VAL A 75 -5.14 -6.49 -5.30
N MET A 76 -6.00 -7.29 -5.93
CA MET A 76 -6.16 -8.71 -5.66
C MET A 76 -5.49 -9.50 -6.78
N HIS A 77 -4.43 -10.23 -6.44
CA HIS A 77 -3.61 -10.95 -7.40
C HIS A 77 -2.99 -12.19 -6.76
N GLY A 78 -2.87 -13.27 -7.53
CA GLY A 78 -2.12 -14.46 -7.10
C GLY A 78 -0.63 -14.25 -7.44
N PHE A 79 0.19 -14.03 -6.42
CA PHE A 79 1.62 -13.84 -6.58
C PHE A 79 2.35 -15.18 -6.51
N PRO A 80 3.26 -15.46 -7.45
CA PRO A 80 4.07 -16.67 -7.42
C PRO A 80 4.82 -16.83 -6.09
N ALA A 81 4.92 -18.06 -5.58
CA ALA A 81 5.43 -18.34 -4.23
C ALA A 81 6.96 -18.47 -4.14
N GLU A 82 7.67 -18.33 -5.27
CA GLU A 82 9.14 -18.42 -5.34
C GLU A 82 9.83 -17.28 -4.61
N HIS A 83 9.12 -16.17 -4.37
CA HIS A 83 9.61 -15.01 -3.66
C HIS A 83 8.66 -14.57 -2.53
N PRO A 84 9.19 -13.89 -1.49
CA PRO A 84 8.39 -13.35 -0.41
C PRO A 84 7.32 -12.39 -0.92
N PHE A 85 6.11 -12.43 -0.34
CA PHE A 85 5.02 -11.55 -0.73
C PHE A 85 5.41 -10.07 -0.64
N SER A 86 6.15 -9.67 0.41
CA SER A 86 6.66 -8.30 0.57
C SER A 86 7.57 -7.85 -0.58
N MET A 87 8.30 -8.76 -1.23
CA MET A 87 9.07 -8.47 -2.45
C MET A 87 8.16 -8.14 -3.63
N HIS A 88 7.08 -8.90 -3.80
CA HIS A 88 6.09 -8.62 -4.83
C HIS A 88 5.36 -7.31 -4.61
N VAL A 89 4.93 -7.02 -3.38
CA VAL A 89 4.23 -5.77 -3.05
C VAL A 89 5.14 -4.56 -3.28
N PHE A 90 6.40 -4.65 -2.85
CA PHE A 90 7.42 -3.62 -3.10
C PHE A 90 7.64 -3.39 -4.59
N TRP A 91 7.81 -4.47 -5.36
CA TRP A 91 7.97 -4.39 -6.80
C TRP A 91 6.76 -3.76 -7.46
N LEU A 92 5.56 -4.24 -7.13
CA LEU A 92 4.32 -3.79 -7.74
C LEU A 92 4.10 -2.30 -7.51
N PHE A 93 4.28 -1.84 -6.27
CA PHE A 93 4.14 -0.43 -5.91
C PHE A 93 5.09 0.47 -6.72
N ASN A 94 6.36 0.08 -6.85
CA ASN A 94 7.37 0.91 -7.50
C ASN A 94 7.36 0.79 -9.03
N ALA A 95 6.97 -0.37 -9.58
CA ALA A 95 6.99 -0.62 -11.02
C ALA A 95 5.68 -0.22 -11.71
N ALA A 96 4.55 -0.23 -11.01
CA ALA A 96 3.25 0.19 -11.57
C ALA A 96 3.05 1.71 -11.58
N ASP A 97 3.89 2.46 -10.87
CA ASP A 97 3.90 3.94 -10.83
C ASP A 97 2.51 4.56 -10.58
N PHE A 98 1.79 4.10 -9.56
CA PHE A 98 0.39 4.48 -9.32
C PHE A 98 0.14 6.00 -9.21
N ALA A 99 1.05 6.76 -8.58
CA ALA A 99 0.93 8.22 -8.47
C ALA A 99 1.59 8.99 -9.62
N GLY A 100 2.21 8.28 -10.58
CA GLY A 100 2.96 8.85 -11.67
C GLY A 100 4.31 9.46 -11.25
N THR A 101 5.19 9.64 -12.25
CA THR A 101 6.55 10.13 -12.04
C THR A 101 6.68 11.51 -11.41
N SER A 102 5.62 12.33 -11.45
CA SER A 102 5.59 13.69 -10.88
C SER A 102 5.40 13.72 -9.36
N HIS A 103 4.99 12.62 -8.75
CA HIS A 103 4.70 12.52 -7.31
C HIS A 103 5.67 11.54 -6.65
N ARG A 104 6.94 11.95 -6.54
CA ARG A 104 8.02 11.16 -5.92
C ARG A 104 8.42 11.75 -4.57
N GLY A 105 9.06 10.94 -3.73
CA GLY A 105 9.47 11.37 -2.41
C GLY A 105 8.27 11.82 -1.57
N ARG A 106 8.37 12.96 -0.90
CA ARG A 106 7.34 13.45 0.06
C ARG A 106 5.98 13.69 -0.58
N ASP A 107 5.95 13.93 -1.89
CA ASP A 107 4.69 14.16 -2.61
C ASP A 107 4.03 12.87 -3.09
N ASN A 108 4.66 11.70 -2.86
CA ASN A 108 4.09 10.41 -3.19
C ASN A 108 3.02 10.02 -2.14
N HIS A 109 1.76 10.28 -2.50
CA HIS A 109 0.58 9.91 -1.72
C HIS A 109 -0.13 8.67 -2.30
N ALA A 110 0.58 7.79 -3.00
CA ALA A 110 0.05 6.49 -3.39
C ALA A 110 -0.16 5.60 -2.17
N LEU A 111 -1.22 4.81 -2.19
CA LEU A 111 -1.53 3.83 -1.17
C LEU A 111 -1.93 2.52 -1.85
N LEU A 112 -1.10 1.49 -1.72
CA LEU A 112 -1.41 0.15 -2.23
C LEU A 112 -1.91 -0.75 -1.10
N LEU A 113 -3.11 -1.30 -1.26
CA LEU A 113 -3.57 -2.48 -0.53
C LEU A 113 -3.48 -3.68 -1.47
N ALA A 114 -2.47 -4.54 -1.24
CA ALA A 114 -2.27 -5.77 -1.98
C ALA A 114 -2.78 -6.96 -1.17
N ILE A 115 -3.53 -7.85 -1.81
CA ILE A 115 -4.10 -9.06 -1.20
C ILE A 115 -3.85 -10.24 -2.14
N ASP A 116 -3.32 -11.31 -1.59
CA ASP A 116 -3.21 -12.61 -2.24
C ASP A 116 -4.15 -13.61 -1.56
N PRO A 117 -5.30 -13.93 -2.19
CA PRO A 117 -6.26 -14.89 -1.65
C PRO A 117 -5.69 -16.30 -1.46
N ASP A 118 -4.77 -16.74 -2.32
CA ASP A 118 -4.25 -18.10 -2.33
C ASP A 118 -3.17 -18.28 -1.25
N ARG A 119 -2.29 -17.27 -1.10
CA ARG A 119 -1.29 -17.22 -0.03
C ARG A 119 -1.88 -16.83 1.33
N ARG A 120 -3.10 -16.25 1.35
CA ARG A 120 -3.72 -15.63 2.52
C ARG A 120 -2.84 -14.53 3.13
N GLU A 121 -2.16 -13.78 2.28
CA GLU A 121 -1.29 -12.68 2.66
C GLU A 121 -1.89 -11.35 2.20
N ALA A 122 -1.69 -10.30 2.99
CA ALA A 122 -2.11 -8.95 2.64
C ALA A 122 -1.09 -7.93 3.16
N ALA A 123 -0.93 -6.83 2.43
CA ALA A 123 0.02 -5.78 2.76
C ALA A 123 -0.54 -4.42 2.39
N ILE A 124 -0.26 -3.44 3.26
CA ILE A 124 -0.49 -2.03 3.00
C ILE A 124 0.87 -1.39 2.74
N MET A 125 1.06 -0.84 1.55
CA MET A 125 2.27 -0.13 1.15
C MET A 125 1.95 1.34 0.90
N PRO A 126 2.35 2.24 1.82
CA PRO A 126 2.24 3.68 1.62
C PRO A 126 3.39 4.21 0.74
N GLY A 127 3.11 5.25 -0.02
CA GLY A 127 4.13 6.14 -0.55
C GLY A 127 4.78 6.97 0.56
N TYR A 128 5.94 7.55 0.27
CA TYR A 128 6.74 8.25 1.28
C TYR A 128 6.02 9.46 1.90
N GLY A 129 5.06 10.08 1.20
CA GLY A 129 4.19 11.12 1.76
C GLY A 129 3.20 10.60 2.82
N LEU A 130 2.98 9.29 2.89
CA LEU A 130 2.04 8.66 3.83
C LEU A 130 2.73 7.87 4.96
N GLU A 131 4.05 7.65 4.89
CA GLU A 131 4.77 6.82 5.87
C GLU A 131 4.68 7.35 7.31
N SER A 132 4.64 8.67 7.49
CA SER A 132 4.48 9.28 8.83
C SER A 132 3.09 9.09 9.42
N PHE A 133 2.06 8.89 8.59
CA PHE A 133 0.68 8.68 9.03
C PHE A 133 0.38 7.19 9.23
N LEU A 134 0.93 6.34 8.36
CA LEU A 134 0.69 4.91 8.34
C LEU A 134 1.92 4.15 8.81
N THR A 135 2.16 4.14 10.13
CA THR A 135 3.28 3.41 10.73
C THR A 135 3.15 1.89 10.53
N ASP A 136 4.25 1.15 10.72
CA ASP A 136 4.26 -0.31 10.57
C ASP A 136 3.24 -0.97 11.51
N GLU A 137 3.11 -0.47 12.74
CA GLU A 137 2.17 -0.92 13.75
C GLU A 137 0.72 -0.62 13.35
N ALA A 138 0.46 0.59 12.84
CA ALA A 138 -0.87 0.97 12.37
C ALA A 138 -1.32 0.07 11.21
N ARG A 139 -0.43 -0.19 10.24
CA ARG A 139 -0.72 -1.08 9.10
C ARG A 139 -0.95 -2.52 9.55
N ALA A 140 -0.12 -3.04 10.45
CA ALA A 140 -0.32 -4.37 11.02
C ALA A 140 -1.69 -4.48 11.70
N ARG A 141 -2.08 -3.47 12.49
CA ARG A 141 -3.36 -3.45 13.19
C ARG A 141 -4.56 -3.44 12.23
N LEU A 142 -4.48 -2.69 11.14
CA LEU A 142 -5.53 -2.65 10.10
C LEU A 142 -5.69 -4.01 9.42
N LEU A 143 -4.58 -4.69 9.11
CA LEU A 143 -4.60 -6.03 8.53
C LEU A 143 -5.18 -7.07 9.50
N GLU A 144 -4.84 -6.99 10.79
CA GLU A 144 -5.45 -7.83 11.84
C GLU A 144 -6.97 -7.62 11.93
N LEU A 145 -7.43 -6.37 11.85
CA LEU A 145 -8.86 -6.04 11.88
C LEU A 145 -9.61 -6.64 10.69
N ALA A 146 -8.98 -6.67 9.52
CA ALA A 146 -9.57 -7.22 8.30
C ALA A 146 -9.48 -8.75 8.20
N ALA A 147 -8.53 -9.38 8.89
CA ALA A 147 -8.24 -10.81 8.79
C ALA A 147 -9.46 -11.72 9.00
N PRO A 148 -10.37 -11.51 9.99
CA PRO A 148 -11.56 -12.34 10.14
C PRO A 148 -12.46 -12.33 8.91
N ALA A 149 -12.63 -11.17 8.25
CA ALA A 149 -13.43 -11.09 7.03
C ALA A 149 -12.79 -11.86 5.87
N TRP A 150 -11.47 -11.77 5.72
CA TRP A 150 -10.74 -12.50 4.68
C TRP A 150 -10.71 -14.02 4.90
N GLN A 151 -10.68 -14.48 6.16
CA GLN A 151 -10.84 -15.90 6.49
C GLN A 151 -12.18 -16.47 6.00
N ASP A 152 -13.25 -15.68 6.09
CA ASP A 152 -14.58 -16.03 5.59
C ASP A 152 -14.76 -15.76 4.08
N ARG A 153 -13.69 -15.40 3.35
CA ARG A 153 -13.73 -14.95 1.94
C ARG A 153 -14.64 -13.74 1.70
N ARG A 154 -14.93 -12.94 2.74
CA ARG A 154 -15.64 -11.66 2.65
C ARG A 154 -14.63 -10.55 2.30
N TRP A 155 -14.05 -10.66 1.11
CA TRP A 155 -12.95 -9.81 0.64
C TRP A 155 -13.26 -8.32 0.69
N ALA A 156 -14.42 -7.94 0.15
CA ALA A 156 -14.87 -6.55 0.11
C ALA A 156 -15.02 -5.96 1.52
N ASP A 157 -15.54 -6.73 2.48
CA ASP A 157 -15.73 -6.26 3.84
C ASP A 157 -14.38 -5.98 4.51
N GLY A 158 -13.41 -6.89 4.37
CA GLY A 158 -12.06 -6.66 4.91
C GLY A 158 -11.35 -5.49 4.24
N ILE A 159 -11.48 -5.34 2.91
CA ILE A 159 -10.95 -4.16 2.19
C ILE A 159 -11.56 -2.87 2.74
N LEU A 160 -12.89 -2.82 2.88
CA LEU A 160 -13.57 -1.64 3.42
C LEU A 160 -13.14 -1.36 4.86
N SER A 161 -12.99 -2.37 5.71
CA SER A 161 -12.47 -2.19 7.07
C SER A 161 -11.06 -1.59 7.10
N VAL A 162 -10.17 -1.98 6.18
CA VAL A 162 -8.85 -1.34 6.06
C VAL A 162 -8.99 0.12 5.64
N LEU A 163 -9.77 0.40 4.59
CA LEU A 163 -9.97 1.77 4.08
C LEU A 163 -10.60 2.69 5.15
N ASP A 164 -11.57 2.18 5.90
CA ASP A 164 -12.23 2.87 7.01
C ASP A 164 -11.29 3.16 8.17
N GLY A 165 -10.35 2.26 8.46
CA GLY A 165 -9.35 2.50 9.49
C GLY A 165 -8.23 3.44 9.05
N ILE A 166 -7.93 3.53 7.75
CA ILE A 166 -6.92 4.46 7.21
C ILE A 166 -7.43 5.91 7.24
N GLU A 167 -8.68 6.15 6.88
CA GLU A 167 -9.24 7.50 6.80
C GLU A 167 -8.96 8.38 8.04
N PRO A 168 -9.26 7.98 9.28
CA PRO A 168 -8.98 8.81 10.46
C PRO A 168 -7.48 9.01 10.70
N MET A 169 -6.61 8.09 10.29
CA MET A 169 -5.16 8.25 10.40
C MET A 169 -4.64 9.35 9.47
N LEU A 170 -5.31 9.56 8.34
CA LEU A 170 -5.03 10.67 7.42
C LEU A 170 -5.59 12.01 7.94
N GLU A 171 -6.69 11.99 8.72
CA GLU A 171 -7.29 13.21 9.29
C GLU A 171 -6.44 13.84 10.40
N PHE A 172 -5.78 13.03 11.23
CA PHE A 172 -5.12 13.50 12.46
C PHE A 172 -3.95 14.47 12.24
N ILE A 173 -3.51 14.70 10.99
CA ILE A 173 -2.42 15.65 10.66
C ILE A 173 -2.81 16.61 9.51
N ALA A 174 -4.10 16.67 9.12
CA ALA A 174 -4.61 17.71 8.23
C ALA A 174 -4.87 19.05 8.94
N VAL A 175 -4.58 19.14 10.24
CA VAL A 175 -4.39 20.42 10.94
C VAL A 175 -2.99 20.89 10.58
N PRO A 176 -2.82 22.03 9.88
CA PRO A 176 -1.50 22.61 9.69
C PRO A 176 -0.83 22.75 11.05
N ALA A 177 0.45 22.39 11.15
CA ALA A 177 1.26 22.82 12.28
C ALA A 177 1.48 24.34 12.17
N ASP A 178 0.44 25.13 12.36
CA ASP A 178 0.57 26.53 12.76
C ASP A 178 0.86 26.52 14.26
N ASP A 179 2.15 26.39 14.58
CA ASP A 179 2.85 27.16 15.62
C ASP A 179 4.33 26.76 15.65
N ALA A 180 5.03 27.11 14.58
CA ALA A 180 6.47 27.34 14.63
C ALA A 180 6.74 28.81 14.28
N THR A 181 6.13 29.73 15.04
CA THR A 181 6.53 31.14 15.01
C THR A 181 6.82 31.61 16.43
N GLN A 182 8.11 31.86 16.67
CA GLN A 182 8.67 32.94 17.49
C GLN A 182 8.30 33.00 18.99
N GLY A 183 9.32 32.77 19.81
CA GLY A 183 9.39 33.23 21.19
C GLY A 183 10.85 33.35 21.61
N GLU A 184 11.40 34.56 21.43
CA GLU A 184 12.66 35.01 22.01
C GLU A 184 12.69 34.78 23.51
N PHE A 185 13.86 34.38 24.05
CA PHE A 185 14.55 35.01 25.19
C PHE A 185 16.03 34.60 25.18
#